data_AF-A0A8T4PFS7-F1
#
_entry.id   AF-A0A8T4PFS7-F1
#
_cell.length_a   1.000
_cell.length_b   1.000
_cell.length_c   1.000
_cell.angle_alpha   90.00
_cell.angle_beta   90.00
_cell.angle_gamma   90.00
#
_symmetry.space_group_name_H-M   'P 1'
#
loop_
_entity.id
_entity.type
_entity.pdbx_description
1 polymer ?
#
loop_
_entity_poly.entity_id
_entity_poly.type
_entity_poly.pdbx_seq_one_letter_code
_entity_poly.pdbx_strand_id
1 'polypeptide(L)'
;MDIKIKHNKRWMFTLIFIIILSFGCTRENLASSRQQVVTSQEQSFTLKTGVYSLEGYNAGSGSVDYKGTVTIDKKGEVYGIEWRIEPLQTQIGVGILSDSILSVGYLDASGQDLGVVSYRLLGEGKLDGKWASIEGRQTGREVLTWKSE
;
A
#
# COMPACT_ATOMS: atom_id res chain seq x y z
N MET A 1 -15.06 9.69 -75.50
CA MET A 1 -14.03 9.10 -74.60
C MET A 1 -12.73 9.52 -75.22
N ASP A 2 -12.20 10.66 -74.77
CA ASP A 2 -11.23 11.46 -75.51
C ASP A 2 -10.06 11.90 -74.62
N ILE A 3 -8.90 11.29 -74.88
CA ILE A 3 -7.66 11.90 -75.37
C ILE A 3 -7.14 13.21 -74.71
N LYS A 4 -5.90 13.06 -74.19
CA LYS A 4 -4.75 13.98 -74.04
C LYS A 4 -4.87 15.18 -73.10
N ILE A 5 -3.99 15.18 -72.09
CA ILE A 5 -3.32 16.41 -71.62
C ILE A 5 -1.80 16.19 -71.57
N LYS A 6 -1.19 16.68 -72.66
CA LYS A 6 0.13 17.32 -72.86
C LYS A 6 1.12 17.32 -71.67
N HIS A 7 2.21 16.58 -71.85
CA HIS A 7 3.49 16.87 -71.20
C HIS A 7 4.03 18.24 -71.63
N ASN A 8 4.57 19.01 -70.70
CA ASN A 8 5.54 20.05 -71.05
C ASN A 8 6.75 20.00 -70.11
N LYS A 9 7.87 19.58 -70.69
CA LYS A 9 9.23 19.64 -70.14
C LYS A 9 9.67 21.09 -70.00
N ARG A 10 10.49 21.39 -68.99
CA ARG A 10 11.56 22.38 -69.10
C ARG A 10 12.66 22.10 -68.07
N TRP A 11 13.77 21.59 -68.61
CA TRP A 11 15.19 21.76 -68.20
C TRP A 11 15.58 21.31 -66.77
N MET A 12 16.23 20.17 -66.53
CA MET A 12 17.51 19.60 -67.01
C MET A 12 18.78 20.27 -66.42
N PHE A 13 19.55 19.44 -65.68
CA PHE A 13 20.89 19.61 -65.09
C PHE A 13 20.97 20.53 -63.85
N THR A 14 21.47 20.07 -62.69
CA THR A 14 22.85 19.62 -62.47
C THR A 14 22.97 18.74 -61.22
N LEU A 15 23.65 17.60 -61.34
CA LEU A 15 24.16 16.80 -60.22
C LEU A 15 25.15 17.65 -59.40
N ILE A 16 24.89 17.86 -58.11
CA ILE A 16 25.94 18.11 -57.12
C ILE A 16 25.68 17.20 -55.92
N PHE A 17 26.50 16.15 -55.83
CA PHE A 17 26.74 15.36 -54.63
C PHE A 17 27.52 16.24 -53.64
N ILE A 18 26.88 16.71 -52.57
CA ILE A 18 27.59 17.16 -51.36
C ILE A 18 26.85 16.58 -50.15
N ILE A 19 27.45 15.53 -49.58
CA ILE A 19 27.13 14.96 -48.27
C ILE A 19 27.70 15.91 -47.22
N ILE A 20 26.84 16.58 -46.44
CA ILE A 20 27.23 17.23 -45.18
C ILE A 20 26.21 16.88 -44.10
N LEU A 21 26.61 15.93 -43.26
CA LEU A 21 26.51 15.90 -41.79
C LEU A 21 25.35 16.67 -41.12
N SER A 22 24.40 15.89 -40.62
CA SER A 22 23.83 15.88 -39.25
C SER A 22 23.55 17.19 -38.50
N PHE A 23 22.35 17.22 -37.90
CA PHE A 23 21.80 18.16 -36.91
C PHE A 23 21.06 19.38 -37.47
N GLY A 24 19.88 19.13 -38.04
CA GLY A 24 18.84 20.13 -38.28
C GLY A 24 17.57 19.79 -37.51
N CYS A 25 17.51 20.25 -36.27
CA CYS A 25 16.32 20.60 -35.48
C CYS A 25 15.11 19.66 -35.58
N THR A 26 15.03 18.68 -34.69
CA THR A 26 13.78 17.99 -34.38
C THR A 26 12.73 18.98 -33.88
N ARG A 27 11.51 18.86 -34.42
CA ARG A 27 10.32 19.59 -34.00
C ARG A 27 10.00 19.29 -32.53
N GLU A 28 10.29 20.23 -31.64
CA GLU A 28 9.75 20.19 -30.29
C GLU A 28 8.32 20.72 -30.32
N ASN A 29 7.35 19.80 -30.36
CA ASN A 29 5.98 20.09 -29.98
C ASN A 29 5.96 20.44 -28.48
N LEU A 30 6.20 21.71 -28.14
CA LEU A 30 5.91 22.27 -26.81
C LEU A 30 4.42 22.60 -26.70
N ALA A 31 3.59 21.57 -26.87
CA ALA A 31 2.19 21.60 -26.47
C ALA A 31 2.10 21.03 -25.05
N SER A 32 2.24 21.92 -24.06
CA SER A 32 1.54 21.88 -22.78
C SER A 32 1.33 20.48 -22.15
N SER A 33 2.42 19.85 -21.70
CA SER A 33 2.34 18.87 -20.61
C SER A 33 2.16 19.63 -19.30
N ARG A 34 0.97 20.21 -19.10
CA ARG A 34 0.58 20.87 -17.86
C ARG A 34 -0.23 19.85 -17.07
N GLN A 35 0.44 19.25 -16.08
CA GLN A 35 -0.17 18.61 -14.92
C GLN A 35 -1.26 17.55 -15.18
N GLN A 36 -0.84 16.29 -15.26
CA GLN A 36 -1.61 15.27 -14.56
C GLN A 36 -1.27 15.39 -13.07
N VAL A 37 -2.02 16.25 -12.37
CA VAL A 37 -2.22 16.09 -10.93
C VAL A 37 -2.95 14.76 -10.80
N VAL A 38 -2.20 13.68 -10.58
CA VAL A 38 -2.76 12.44 -10.08
C VAL A 38 -3.28 12.78 -8.70
N THR A 39 -4.57 13.08 -8.59
CA THR A 39 -5.30 13.05 -7.32
C THR A 39 -5.18 11.64 -6.78
N SER A 40 -4.13 11.40 -5.98
CA SER A 40 -4.08 10.26 -5.07
C SER A 40 -5.27 10.41 -4.13
N GLN A 41 -6.31 9.62 -4.35
CA GLN A 41 -7.45 9.53 -3.46
C GLN A 41 -6.89 9.12 -2.09
N GLU A 42 -6.87 10.05 -1.14
CA GLU A 42 -6.54 9.77 0.25
C GLU A 42 -7.71 8.97 0.83
N GLN A 43 -7.68 7.65 0.63
CA GLN A 43 -8.72 6.78 1.14
C GLN A 43 -8.50 6.62 2.65
N SER A 44 -9.15 7.49 3.42
CA SER A 44 -9.19 7.38 4.88
C SER A 44 -10.06 6.19 5.27
N PHE A 45 -9.46 5.18 5.90
CA PHE A 45 -10.19 4.04 6.44
C PHE A 45 -10.55 4.28 7.91
N THR A 46 -11.80 4.02 8.27
CA THR A 46 -12.26 4.09 9.67
C THR A 46 -12.04 2.76 10.37
N LEU A 47 -11.44 2.80 11.57
CA LEU A 47 -11.33 1.64 12.45
C LEU A 47 -12.72 1.25 12.98
N LYS A 48 -13.14 0.00 12.76
CA LYS A 48 -14.33 -0.57 13.41
C LYS A 48 -13.96 -1.08 14.79
N THR A 49 -14.79 -0.82 15.79
CA THR A 49 -14.68 -1.48 17.10
C THR A 49 -15.44 -2.81 17.07
N GLY A 50 -15.16 -3.67 18.04
CA GLY A 50 -15.76 -5.00 18.17
C GLY A 50 -14.76 -6.13 17.97
N VAL A 51 -15.26 -7.28 17.52
CA VAL A 51 -14.51 -8.54 17.46
C VAL A 51 -13.99 -8.79 16.05
N TYR A 52 -12.73 -9.19 15.98
CA TYR A 52 -12.00 -9.59 14.78
C TYR A 52 -11.54 -11.04 14.90
N SER A 53 -11.50 -11.79 13.79
CA SER A 53 -10.68 -13.00 13.70
C SER A 53 -9.22 -12.63 13.45
N LEU A 54 -8.32 -13.40 14.05
CA LEU A 54 -6.88 -13.25 13.96
C LEU A 54 -6.26 -14.45 13.23
N GLU A 55 -5.40 -14.16 12.26
CA GLU A 55 -4.45 -15.12 11.69
C GLU A 55 -3.05 -14.48 11.73
N GLY A 56 -2.09 -15.18 12.33
CA GLY A 56 -0.77 -14.64 12.56
C GLY A 56 0.37 -15.59 12.23
N TYR A 57 1.53 -14.98 12.00
CA TYR A 57 2.76 -15.56 11.50
C TYR A 57 3.86 -15.18 12.49
N ASN A 58 4.47 -16.17 13.13
CA ASN A 58 5.62 -15.91 13.99
C ASN A 58 6.82 -15.45 13.16
N ALA A 59 7.75 -14.77 13.83
CA ALA A 59 8.98 -14.33 13.19
C ALA A 59 9.69 -15.50 12.49
N GLY A 60 9.90 -15.37 11.17
CA GLY A 60 10.65 -16.33 10.38
C GLY A 60 9.90 -17.57 9.88
N SER A 61 8.63 -17.78 10.23
CA SER A 61 7.90 -18.99 9.80
C SER A 61 7.46 -18.98 8.33
N GLY A 62 7.15 -17.79 7.79
CA GLY A 62 6.65 -17.63 6.42
C GLY A 62 5.22 -18.14 6.19
N SER A 63 4.56 -18.73 7.20
CA SER A 63 3.20 -19.29 7.13
C SER A 63 2.36 -18.94 8.37
N VAL A 64 1.04 -19.12 8.28
CA VAL A 64 0.16 -18.89 9.44
C VAL A 64 0.49 -19.95 10.50
N ASP A 65 0.82 -19.51 11.71
CA ASP A 65 1.21 -20.39 12.81
C ASP A 65 0.24 -20.32 13.98
N TYR A 66 -0.52 -19.22 14.11
CA TYR A 66 -1.46 -19.03 15.20
C TYR A 66 -2.73 -18.33 14.74
N LYS A 67 -3.80 -18.58 15.50
CA LYS A 67 -5.14 -18.04 15.25
C LYS A 67 -5.76 -17.59 16.56
N GLY A 68 -6.84 -16.84 16.45
CA GLY A 68 -7.61 -16.44 17.61
C GLY A 68 -8.63 -15.36 17.29
N THR A 69 -8.93 -14.57 18.31
CA THR A 69 -9.79 -13.39 18.21
C THR A 69 -9.13 -12.18 18.83
N VAL A 70 -9.48 -11.00 18.31
CA VAL A 70 -9.06 -9.72 18.87
C VAL A 70 -10.29 -8.86 19.07
N THR A 71 -10.43 -8.32 20.28
CA THR A 71 -11.48 -7.33 20.60
C THR A 71 -10.84 -5.96 20.63
N ILE A 72 -11.42 -4.99 19.92
CA ILE A 72 -10.96 -3.60 19.86
C ILE A 72 -12.07 -2.67 20.34
N ASP A 73 -11.83 -1.95 21.43
CA ASP A 73 -12.79 -1.03 22.04
C ASP A 73 -12.25 0.39 22.07
N LYS A 74 -13.06 1.38 21.71
CA LYS A 74 -12.66 2.79 21.87
C LYS A 74 -12.90 3.25 23.31
N LYS A 75 -11.86 3.80 23.95
CA LYS A 75 -11.87 4.30 25.34
C LYS A 75 -11.41 5.76 25.37
N GLY A 76 -12.32 6.67 25.04
CA GLY A 76 -11.98 8.09 24.87
C GLY A 76 -11.12 8.29 23.62
N GLU A 77 -9.89 8.78 23.81
CA GLU A 77 -8.93 9.05 22.73
C GLU A 77 -8.07 7.84 22.34
N VAL A 78 -8.07 6.78 23.17
CA VAL A 78 -7.29 5.56 22.94
C VAL A 78 -8.18 4.37 22.60
N TYR A 79 -7.58 3.29 22.15
CA TYR A 79 -8.21 2.01 21.91
C TYR A 79 -7.69 0.98 22.91
N GLY A 80 -8.58 0.22 23.54
CA GLY A 80 -8.21 -1.00 24.28
C GLY A 80 -8.25 -2.18 23.32
N ILE A 81 -7.26 -3.07 23.44
CA ILE A 81 -7.16 -4.27 22.61
C ILE A 81 -6.96 -5.49 23.51
N GLU A 82 -7.70 -6.56 23.26
CA GLU A 82 -7.52 -7.85 23.90
C GLU A 82 -7.38 -8.93 22.83
N TRP A 83 -6.29 -9.68 22.87
CA TRP A 83 -6.06 -10.86 22.04
C TRP A 83 -6.36 -12.11 22.85
N ARG A 84 -7.12 -13.02 22.26
CA ARG A 84 -7.27 -14.40 22.72
C ARG A 84 -6.70 -15.31 21.63
N ILE A 85 -5.44 -15.68 21.80
CA ILE A 85 -4.67 -16.52 20.88
C ILE A 85 -4.81 -17.97 21.32
N GLU A 86 -5.18 -18.83 20.38
CA GLU A 86 -5.34 -20.25 20.64
C GLU A 86 -3.97 -20.93 20.88
N PRO A 87 -3.91 -21.93 21.78
CA PRO A 87 -5.04 -22.48 22.54
C PRO A 87 -5.38 -21.69 23.81
N LEU A 88 -4.43 -21.03 24.47
CA LEU A 88 -4.61 -20.53 25.85
C LEU A 88 -3.79 -19.26 26.16
N GLN A 89 -3.48 -18.43 25.17
CA GLN A 89 -2.74 -17.19 25.39
C GLN A 89 -3.69 -15.99 25.36
N THR A 90 -3.54 -15.10 26.34
CA THR A 90 -4.26 -13.83 26.38
C THR A 90 -3.26 -12.68 26.47
N GLN A 91 -3.43 -11.67 25.62
CA GLN A 91 -2.64 -10.45 25.66
C GLN A 91 -3.59 -9.26 25.74
N ILE A 92 -3.13 -8.17 26.36
CA ILE A 92 -3.88 -6.91 26.47
C ILE A 92 -3.00 -5.75 26.01
N GLY A 93 -3.62 -4.70 25.51
CA GLY A 93 -2.89 -3.55 24.99
C GLY A 93 -3.69 -2.27 24.94
N VAL A 94 -2.95 -1.18 24.73
CA VAL A 94 -3.49 0.16 24.50
C VAL A 94 -2.93 0.72 23.21
N GLY A 95 -3.83 1.23 22.37
CA GLY A 95 -3.53 1.72 21.03
C GLY A 95 -3.89 3.17 20.82
N ILE A 96 -3.10 3.84 19.98
CA ILE A 96 -3.39 5.16 19.43
C ILE A 96 -3.60 5.00 17.94
N LEU A 97 -4.70 5.54 17.42
CA LEU A 97 -4.95 5.62 15.99
C LEU A 97 -4.48 6.99 15.49
N SER A 98 -3.49 6.99 14.60
CA SER A 98 -3.08 8.18 13.84
C SER A 98 -3.23 7.87 12.37
N ASP A 99 -4.01 8.68 11.67
CA ASP A 99 -4.38 8.47 10.27
C ASP A 99 -4.98 7.05 10.07
N SER A 100 -4.34 6.23 9.23
CA SER A 100 -4.74 4.84 8.97
C SER A 100 -3.86 3.81 9.67
N ILE A 101 -3.13 4.22 10.71
CA ILE A 101 -2.24 3.34 11.49
C ILE A 101 -2.69 3.29 12.95
N LEU A 102 -3.04 2.08 13.42
CA LEU A 102 -3.25 1.79 14.83
C LEU A 102 -1.95 1.23 15.42
N SER A 103 -1.27 2.02 16.25
CA SER A 103 -0.07 1.59 16.97
C SER A 103 -0.43 1.19 18.40
N VAL A 104 -0.03 -0.01 18.82
CA VAL A 104 -0.44 -0.61 20.09
C VAL A 104 0.78 -1.12 20.84
N GLY A 105 0.87 -0.76 22.12
CA GLY A 105 1.72 -1.48 23.07
C GLY A 105 0.93 -2.61 23.70
N TYR A 106 1.50 -3.81 23.79
CA TYR A 106 0.84 -4.98 24.37
C TYR A 106 1.68 -5.62 25.47
N LEU A 107 1.01 -6.39 26.31
CA LEU A 107 1.55 -7.21 27.38
C LEU A 107 0.81 -8.56 27.37
N ASP A 108 1.55 -9.65 27.48
CA ASP A 108 0.99 -10.96 27.76
C ASP A 108 0.44 -11.00 29.20
N ALA A 109 -0.78 -11.52 29.38
CA ALA A 109 -1.46 -11.53 30.67
C ALA A 109 -0.69 -12.34 31.75
N SER A 110 0.18 -13.27 31.35
CA SER A 110 1.09 -13.98 32.26
C SER A 110 2.29 -13.14 32.73
N GLY A 111 2.52 -11.99 32.09
CA GLY A 111 3.66 -11.10 32.34
C GLY A 111 4.97 -11.56 31.69
N GLN A 112 4.96 -12.59 30.85
CA GLN A 112 6.17 -13.18 30.28
C GLN A 112 6.67 -12.49 29.00
N ASP A 113 5.82 -11.76 28.29
CA ASP A 113 6.20 -11.01 27.10
C ASP A 113 5.46 -9.68 27.02
N LEU A 114 6.06 -8.71 26.37
CA LEU A 114 5.46 -7.43 26.02
C LEU A 114 6.09 -6.91 24.74
N GLY A 115 5.40 -6.01 24.07
CA GLY A 115 5.90 -5.51 22.79
C GLY A 115 5.01 -4.48 22.15
N VAL A 116 5.15 -4.39 20.84
CA VAL A 116 4.37 -3.47 20.02
C VAL A 116 3.79 -4.17 18.80
N VAL A 117 2.64 -3.69 18.36
CA VAL A 117 2.07 -4.02 17.06
C VAL A 117 1.58 -2.75 16.38
N SER A 118 1.86 -2.64 15.08
CA SER A 118 1.35 -1.56 14.24
C SER A 118 0.47 -2.16 13.17
N TYR A 119 -0.81 -1.78 13.15
CA TYR A 119 -1.75 -2.17 12.12
C TYR A 119 -1.95 -1.06 11.11
N ARG A 120 -1.90 -1.43 9.84
CA ARG A 120 -2.45 -0.61 8.76
C ARG A 120 -3.89 -1.01 8.53
N LEU A 121 -4.79 -0.03 8.54
CA LEU A 121 -6.16 -0.23 8.10
C LEU A 121 -6.17 -0.39 6.58
N LEU A 122 -6.75 -1.48 6.10
CA LEU A 122 -6.90 -1.76 4.67
C LEU A 122 -8.31 -1.46 4.15
N GLY A 123 -9.20 -1.00 5.02
CA GLY A 123 -10.64 -0.83 4.72
C GLY A 123 -11.45 -2.08 5.02
N GLU A 124 -12.78 -1.93 4.98
CA GLU A 124 -13.75 -3.03 5.09
C GLU A 124 -13.59 -3.91 6.35
N GLY A 125 -13.04 -3.35 7.44
CA GLY A 125 -12.78 -4.10 8.66
C GLY A 125 -11.60 -5.07 8.54
N LYS A 126 -10.64 -4.81 7.65
CA LYS A 126 -9.39 -5.57 7.57
C LYS A 126 -8.20 -4.74 8.06
N LEU A 127 -7.38 -5.34 8.92
CA LEU A 127 -6.15 -4.74 9.42
C LEU A 127 -4.97 -5.66 9.10
N ASP A 128 -3.85 -5.07 8.67
CA ASP A 128 -2.58 -5.76 8.43
C ASP A 128 -1.55 -5.29 9.45
N GLY A 129 -1.20 -6.18 10.36
CA GLY A 129 -0.38 -5.95 11.54
C GLY A 129 1.04 -6.44 11.38
N LYS A 130 1.98 -5.65 11.88
CA LYS A 130 3.37 -6.08 12.11
C LYS A 130 3.69 -5.90 13.58
N TRP A 131 4.16 -6.95 14.23
CA TRP A 131 4.43 -6.95 15.66
C TRP A 131 5.86 -7.35 15.98
N ALA A 132 6.33 -6.95 17.16
CA ALA A 132 7.61 -7.35 17.72
C ALA A 132 7.54 -7.39 19.24
N SER A 133 8.08 -8.47 19.83
CA SER A 133 8.35 -8.56 21.27
C SER A 133 9.53 -7.65 21.64
N ILE A 134 9.58 -7.16 22.88
CA ILE A 134 10.62 -6.25 23.37
C ILE A 134 12.03 -6.86 23.29
N GLU A 135 12.15 -8.17 23.56
CA GLU A 135 13.40 -8.92 23.43
C GLU A 135 13.60 -9.51 22.01
N GLY A 136 12.62 -9.29 21.12
CA GLY A 136 12.60 -9.80 19.77
C GLY A 136 13.57 -9.06 18.85
N ARG A 137 14.22 -9.80 17.94
CA ARG A 137 15.09 -9.22 16.88
C ARG A 137 14.46 -9.24 15.50
N GLN A 138 13.25 -9.78 15.41
CA GLN A 138 12.51 -9.96 14.18
C GLN A 138 11.05 -9.63 14.46
N THR A 139 10.32 -9.37 13.38
CA THR A 139 8.90 -9.06 13.48
C THR A 139 8.08 -10.22 12.99
N GLY A 140 6.96 -10.49 13.66
CA GLY A 140 5.89 -11.28 13.08
C GLY A 140 4.92 -10.40 12.30
N ARG A 141 3.93 -11.05 11.71
CA ARG A 141 2.84 -10.41 10.98
C ARG A 141 1.53 -11.02 11.43
N GLU A 142 0.46 -10.25 11.38
CA GLU A 142 -0.88 -10.78 11.59
C GLU A 142 -1.94 -10.01 10.82
N VAL A 143 -3.06 -10.67 10.54
CA VAL A 143 -4.18 -10.09 9.81
C VAL A 143 -5.41 -10.21 10.68
N LEU A 144 -6.09 -9.08 10.88
CA LEU A 144 -7.38 -9.04 11.57
C LEU A 144 -8.49 -8.84 10.54
N THR A 145 -9.56 -9.61 10.68
CA THR A 145 -10.78 -9.46 9.86
C THR A 145 -12.00 -9.32 10.76
N TRP A 146 -12.71 -8.19 10.62
CA TRP A 146 -13.86 -7.84 11.44
C TRP A 146 -14.96 -8.89 11.31
N LYS A 147 -15.62 -9.20 12.43
CA LYS A 147 -16.69 -10.19 12.53
C LYS A 147 -17.99 -9.58 12.98
N SER A 148 -17.97 -8.88 14.11
CA SER A 148 -19.15 -8.29 14.73
C SER A 148 -18.78 -7.10 15.61
N GLU A 149 -19.77 -6.29 15.94
CA GLU A 149 -19.70 -5.36 17.07
C GLU A 149 -19.75 -6.12 18.40
#